data_AF-A0A1R4HCR0-F1
#
_entry.id   AF-A0A1R4HCR0-F1
#
_cell.length_a   1.000
_cell.length_b   1.000
_cell.length_c   1.000
_cell.angle_alpha   90.00
_cell.angle_beta   90.00
_cell.angle_gamma   90.00
#
_symmetry.space_group_name_H-M   'P 1'
#
loop_
_entity.id
_entity.type
_entity.pdbx_description
1 polymer ?
#
loop_
_entity_poly.entity_id
_entity_poly.type
_entity_poly.pdbx_seq_one_letter_code
_entity_poly.pdbx_strand_id
1 'polypeptide(L)'
;MKVSAEQLYEKLVTDYKLIGQKGQITFKLKDITVEIETKDTVGNLIQEWLKEWMRSEKIDFEENPNTQTFPDIFLDMKDRKKGLLEIKTFDFDRGPGFDLANFDSYSNSLLTNSYRVDSDYLILAYQMIGSEITIKDVWLKKIWELAGASSTYPLKVQEKKKVIYNIRPIIWFSKRSKFGAFKSKEEFLKALNETRYQYPKTHHDNAHWLNKVIKNYKEHTGSSLVIN
;
A
#
# COMPACT_ATOMS: atom_id res chain seq x y z
N MET A 1 -21.95 -6.36 -6.13
CA MET A 1 -21.95 -4.96 -6.64
C MET A 1 -20.53 -4.55 -6.97
N LYS A 2 -20.26 -4.20 -8.24
CA LYS A 2 -18.96 -3.68 -8.66
C LYS A 2 -18.79 -2.23 -8.18
N VAL A 3 -17.62 -1.92 -7.61
CA VAL A 3 -17.25 -0.58 -7.15
C VAL A 3 -15.81 -0.24 -7.57
N SER A 4 -15.50 1.05 -7.71
CA SER A 4 -14.11 1.52 -7.76
C SER A 4 -13.49 1.60 -6.35
N ALA A 5 -12.19 1.83 -6.27
CA ALA A 5 -11.52 2.03 -4.99
C ALA A 5 -12.01 3.30 -4.28
N GLU A 6 -12.30 4.37 -5.04
CA GLU A 6 -12.88 5.61 -4.54
C GLU A 6 -14.28 5.39 -3.95
N GLN A 7 -15.14 4.65 -4.67
CA GLN A 7 -16.47 4.31 -4.18
C GLN A 7 -16.43 3.41 -2.93
N LEU A 8 -15.48 2.46 -2.88
CA LEU A 8 -15.24 1.64 -1.70
C LEU A 8 -14.85 2.50 -0.50
N TYR A 9 -13.93 3.44 -0.71
CA TYR A 9 -13.48 4.38 0.32
C TYR A 9 -14.62 5.27 0.80
N GLU A 10 -15.38 5.89 -0.10
CA GLU A 10 -16.54 6.72 0.23
C GLU A 10 -17.57 5.94 1.04
N LYS A 11 -17.85 4.70 0.64
CA LYS A 11 -18.78 3.84 1.37
C LYS A 11 -18.28 3.49 2.78
N LEU A 12 -16.97 3.24 2.93
CA LEU A 12 -16.37 2.92 4.23
C LEU A 12 -16.31 4.13 5.18
N VAL A 13 -15.97 5.30 4.65
CA VAL A 13 -15.70 6.51 5.45
C VAL A 13 -16.92 7.40 5.61
N THR A 14 -17.67 7.64 4.54
CA THR A 14 -18.81 8.57 4.54
C THR A 14 -20.10 7.87 4.94
N ASP A 15 -20.41 6.72 4.34
CA ASP A 15 -21.67 6.01 4.59
C ASP A 15 -21.61 5.21 5.89
N TYR A 16 -20.59 4.36 6.03
CA TYR A 16 -20.39 3.50 7.18
C TYR A 16 -19.77 4.20 8.39
N LYS A 17 -19.15 5.38 8.18
CA LYS A 17 -18.60 6.26 9.24
C LYS A 17 -17.63 5.52 10.17
N LEU A 18 -16.71 4.74 9.60
CA LEU A 18 -15.77 3.91 10.35
C LEU A 18 -14.81 4.70 11.26
N ILE A 19 -14.44 5.93 10.87
CA ILE A 19 -13.46 6.72 11.63
C ILE A 19 -14.02 7.07 13.01
N GLY A 20 -13.24 6.79 14.05
CA GLY A 20 -13.61 6.95 15.45
C GLY A 20 -14.37 5.75 16.04
N GLN A 21 -14.74 4.75 15.23
CA GLN A 21 -15.37 3.54 15.74
C GLN A 21 -14.37 2.66 16.49
N LYS A 22 -14.93 1.87 17.42
CA LYS A 22 -14.20 1.05 18.37
C LYS A 22 -14.46 -0.43 18.13
N GLY A 23 -13.46 -1.24 18.42
CA GLY A 23 -13.53 -2.69 18.44
C GLY A 23 -12.60 -3.25 19.52
N GLN A 24 -12.66 -4.56 19.70
CA GLN A 24 -11.82 -5.28 20.65
C GLN A 24 -11.53 -6.68 20.13
N ILE A 25 -10.44 -7.28 20.57
CA ILE A 25 -10.10 -8.67 20.27
C ILE A 25 -10.33 -9.49 21.53
N THR A 26 -11.20 -10.49 21.45
CA THR A 26 -11.41 -11.45 22.52
C THR A 26 -11.00 -12.84 22.07
N PHE A 27 -10.32 -13.57 22.95
CA PHE A 27 -10.05 -14.99 22.76
C PHE A 27 -10.86 -15.78 23.79
N LYS A 28 -11.69 -16.69 23.31
CA LYS A 28 -12.52 -17.56 24.15
C LYS A 28 -12.14 -19.01 23.97
N LEU A 29 -11.81 -19.67 25.07
CA LEU A 29 -11.56 -21.11 25.11
C LEU A 29 -12.31 -21.71 26.30
N LYS A 30 -13.28 -22.58 26.01
CA LYS A 30 -14.27 -23.08 26.98
C LYS A 30 -15.00 -21.92 27.68
N ASP A 31 -14.94 -21.89 29.01
CA ASP A 31 -15.54 -20.93 29.91
C ASP A 31 -14.67 -19.69 30.17
N ILE A 32 -13.42 -19.68 29.67
CA ILE A 32 -12.49 -18.57 29.85
C ILE A 32 -12.51 -17.66 28.62
N THR A 33 -12.70 -16.37 28.84
CA THR A 33 -12.57 -15.32 27.83
C THR A 33 -11.53 -14.32 28.30
N VAL A 34 -10.57 -13.98 27.43
CA VAL A 34 -9.56 -12.95 27.69
C VAL A 34 -9.65 -11.87 26.62
N GLU A 35 -9.41 -10.63 27.03
CA GLU A 35 -9.21 -9.51 26.12
C GLU A 35 -7.73 -9.44 25.74
N ILE A 36 -7.45 -9.25 24.47
CA ILE A 36 -6.08 -9.20 23.96
C ILE A 36 -5.61 -7.75 23.95
N GLU A 37 -4.49 -7.49 24.60
CA GLU A 37 -3.84 -6.16 24.65
C GLU A 37 -2.58 -6.07 23.76
N THR A 38 -2.22 -7.16 23.09
CA THR A 38 -1.05 -7.19 22.19
C THR A 38 -1.38 -6.62 20.82
N LYS A 39 -0.46 -5.83 20.26
CA LYS A 39 -0.67 -5.09 19.01
C LYS A 39 -0.31 -5.88 17.75
N ASP A 40 0.38 -7.02 17.88
CA ASP A 40 1.05 -7.71 16.78
C ASP A 40 0.07 -8.26 15.72
N THR A 41 -1.15 -8.61 16.12
CA THR A 41 -2.16 -9.22 15.23
C THR A 41 -3.23 -8.24 14.75
N VAL A 42 -3.34 -7.07 15.38
CA VAL A 42 -4.42 -6.09 15.10
C VAL A 42 -4.46 -5.71 13.63
N GLY A 43 -3.29 -5.43 13.05
CA GLY A 43 -3.19 -5.04 11.65
C GLY A 43 -3.77 -6.08 10.70
N ASN A 44 -3.49 -7.37 10.90
CA ASN A 44 -4.01 -8.46 10.07
C ASN A 44 -5.52 -8.66 10.29
N LEU A 45 -5.98 -8.59 11.54
CA LEU A 45 -7.39 -8.74 11.87
C LEU A 45 -8.26 -7.64 11.25
N ILE A 46 -7.77 -6.41 11.18
CA ILE A 46 -8.47 -5.31 10.49
C ILE A 46 -8.59 -5.58 8.99
N GLN A 47 -7.57 -6.18 8.35
CA GLN A 47 -7.64 -6.53 6.93
C GLN A 47 -8.65 -7.65 6.68
N GLU A 48 -8.67 -8.68 7.53
CA GLU A 48 -9.69 -9.74 7.47
C GLU A 48 -11.10 -9.19 7.71
N TRP A 49 -11.26 -8.33 8.73
CA TRP A 49 -12.53 -7.66 9.01
C TRP A 49 -13.01 -6.83 7.81
N LEU A 50 -12.11 -6.09 7.15
CA LEU A 50 -12.47 -5.27 5.98
C LEU A 50 -13.04 -6.14 4.85
N LYS A 51 -12.43 -7.32 4.59
CA LYS A 51 -12.95 -8.27 3.61
C LYS A 51 -14.33 -8.78 3.98
N GLU A 52 -14.56 -9.14 5.25
CA GLU A 52 -15.89 -9.56 5.70
C GLU A 52 -16.93 -8.44 5.58
N TRP A 53 -16.55 -7.20 5.91
CA TRP A 53 -17.41 -6.04 5.71
C TRP A 53 -17.77 -5.86 4.23
N MET A 54 -16.78 -5.93 3.32
CA MET A 54 -17.02 -5.87 1.87
C MET A 54 -18.01 -6.94 1.41
N ARG A 55 -17.90 -8.17 1.93
CA ARG A 55 -18.86 -9.26 1.63
C ARG A 55 -20.25 -8.96 2.17
N SER A 56 -20.37 -8.42 3.39
CA SER A 56 -21.67 -8.03 3.97
C SER A 56 -22.36 -6.91 3.18
N GLU A 57 -21.58 -6.00 2.60
CA GLU A 57 -22.05 -4.93 1.71
C GLU A 57 -22.28 -5.41 0.27
N LYS A 58 -22.13 -6.73 0.02
CA LYS A 58 -22.27 -7.37 -1.29
C LYS A 58 -21.40 -6.71 -2.36
N ILE A 59 -20.20 -6.28 -1.98
CA ILE A 59 -19.20 -5.73 -2.91
C ILE A 59 -18.52 -6.89 -3.63
N ASP A 60 -18.41 -6.78 -4.95
CA ASP A 60 -17.75 -7.80 -5.77
C ASP A 60 -16.24 -7.56 -5.74
N PHE A 61 -15.47 -8.55 -5.30
CA PHE A 61 -14.01 -8.53 -5.31
C PHE A 61 -13.44 -9.95 -5.34
N GLU A 62 -12.20 -10.08 -5.80
CA GLU A 62 -11.42 -11.31 -5.70
C GLU A 62 -10.14 -11.05 -4.91
N GLU A 63 -9.83 -11.95 -3.97
CA GLU A 63 -8.53 -11.97 -3.29
C GLU A 63 -7.46 -12.52 -4.24
N ASN A 64 -6.24 -12.00 -4.13
CA ASN A 64 -5.13 -12.57 -4.88
C ASN A 64 -4.76 -13.95 -4.30
N PRO A 65 -4.83 -15.03 -5.10
CA PRO A 65 -4.51 -16.38 -4.61
C PRO A 65 -3.06 -16.53 -4.16
N ASN A 66 -2.18 -15.64 -4.62
CA ASN A 66 -0.80 -15.58 -4.16
C ASN A 66 -0.59 -14.34 -3.27
N THR A 67 -0.74 -14.55 -1.96
CA THR A 67 -0.59 -13.53 -0.91
C THR A 67 0.82 -12.94 -0.81
N GLN A 68 1.81 -13.52 -1.48
CA GLN A 68 3.16 -12.95 -1.59
C GLN A 68 3.30 -11.95 -2.75
N THR A 69 2.24 -11.75 -3.53
CA THR A 69 2.26 -10.89 -4.72
C THR A 69 1.20 -9.81 -4.68
N PHE A 70 1.57 -8.67 -5.23
CA PHE A 70 0.70 -7.51 -5.40
C PHE A 70 -0.35 -7.72 -6.53
N PRO A 71 -1.59 -7.20 -6.40
CA PRO A 71 -2.18 -6.55 -5.22
C PRO A 71 -2.79 -7.57 -4.24
N ASP A 72 -3.28 -7.12 -3.10
CA ASP A 72 -4.11 -7.93 -2.17
C ASP A 72 -5.48 -8.28 -2.79
N ILE A 73 -6.16 -7.30 -3.40
CA ILE A 73 -7.54 -7.42 -3.92
C ILE A 73 -7.65 -6.93 -5.37
N PHE A 74 -8.47 -7.64 -6.17
CA PHE A 74 -8.97 -7.20 -7.46
C PHE A 74 -10.44 -6.76 -7.34
N LEU A 75 -10.72 -5.47 -7.55
CA LEU A 75 -12.08 -4.92 -7.59
C LEU A 75 -12.74 -5.07 -8.96
N ASP A 76 -11.95 -5.29 -10.03
CA ASP A 76 -12.47 -5.61 -11.36
C ASP A 76 -12.29 -7.10 -11.69
N MET A 77 -13.33 -7.89 -11.40
CA MET A 77 -13.32 -9.35 -11.65
C MET A 77 -13.20 -9.70 -13.14
N LYS A 78 -13.46 -8.76 -14.07
CA LYS A 78 -13.35 -9.00 -15.51
C LYS A 78 -11.98 -8.64 -16.06
N ASP A 79 -11.26 -7.73 -15.41
CA ASP A 79 -9.97 -7.23 -15.86
C ASP A 79 -9.04 -7.01 -14.67
N ARG A 80 -8.25 -8.05 -14.34
CA ARG A 80 -7.25 -8.04 -13.26
C ARG A 80 -6.07 -7.09 -13.48
N LYS A 81 -6.12 -6.22 -14.49
CA LYS A 81 -5.20 -5.09 -14.65
C LYS A 81 -5.78 -3.77 -14.12
N LYS A 82 -7.06 -3.77 -13.74
CA LYS A 82 -7.80 -2.62 -13.20
C LYS A 82 -8.31 -2.92 -11.80
N GLY A 83 -8.63 -1.86 -11.06
CA GLY A 83 -9.15 -1.98 -9.70
C GLY A 83 -8.21 -2.73 -8.76
N LEU A 84 -6.89 -2.52 -8.92
CA LEU A 84 -5.87 -3.13 -8.08
C LEU A 84 -5.88 -2.40 -6.72
N LEU A 85 -6.20 -3.12 -5.65
CA LEU A 85 -6.31 -2.57 -4.32
C LEU A 85 -5.37 -3.29 -3.35
N GLU A 86 -4.45 -2.53 -2.77
CA GLU A 86 -3.60 -2.96 -1.67
C GLU A 86 -4.17 -2.44 -0.34
N ILE A 87 -4.19 -3.28 0.68
CA ILE A 87 -4.65 -2.90 2.01
C ILE A 87 -3.43 -2.75 2.92
N LYS A 88 -3.36 -1.64 3.66
CA LYS A 88 -2.34 -1.44 4.69
C LYS A 88 -2.98 -1.03 6.00
N THR A 89 -2.37 -1.47 7.09
CA THR A 89 -2.79 -1.12 8.45
C THR A 89 -1.57 -0.73 9.27
N PHE A 90 -1.73 0.21 10.21
CA PHE A 90 -0.65 0.57 11.13
C PHE A 90 -1.15 1.18 12.44
N ASP A 91 -0.34 1.05 13.48
CA ASP A 91 -0.54 1.73 14.76
C ASP A 91 -0.24 3.23 14.62
N PHE A 92 -1.28 4.06 14.74
CA PHE A 92 -1.23 5.51 14.58
C PHE A 92 -0.15 6.15 15.46
N ASP A 93 0.05 5.65 16.68
CA ASP A 93 1.01 6.20 17.63
C ASP A 93 2.46 5.87 17.24
N ARG A 94 2.67 4.79 16.48
CA ARG A 94 4.00 4.38 15.97
C ARG A 94 4.30 4.90 14.56
N GLY A 95 3.26 5.34 13.85
CA GLY A 95 3.36 5.74 12.45
C GLY A 95 3.44 4.56 11.47
N PRO A 96 3.52 4.84 10.16
CA PRO A 96 3.41 3.81 9.12
C PRO A 96 4.63 2.89 9.09
N GLY A 97 4.49 1.76 9.79
CA GLY A 97 5.49 0.70 9.93
C GLY A 97 5.50 -0.31 8.78
N PHE A 98 4.50 -0.29 7.89
CA PHE A 98 4.37 -1.22 6.78
C PHE A 98 5.37 -0.95 5.64
N ASP A 99 5.55 -1.93 4.77
CA ASP A 99 6.29 -1.82 3.52
C ASP A 99 5.32 -1.50 2.38
N LEU A 100 5.72 -0.64 1.44
CA LEU A 100 4.92 -0.38 0.24
C LEU A 100 5.03 -1.54 -0.74
N ALA A 101 6.26 -2.02 -0.96
CA ALA A 101 6.55 -3.23 -1.71
C ALA A 101 8.01 -3.67 -1.47
N ASN A 102 8.33 -4.92 -1.78
CA ASN A 102 9.73 -5.32 -1.94
C ASN A 102 10.35 -4.60 -3.16
N PHE A 103 11.53 -4.00 -2.98
CA PHE A 103 12.15 -3.11 -3.97
C PHE A 103 12.47 -3.82 -5.30
N ASP A 104 13.12 -4.98 -5.24
CA ASP A 104 13.53 -5.73 -6.44
C ASP A 104 12.30 -6.33 -7.12
N SER A 105 11.41 -6.98 -6.37
CA SER A 105 10.18 -7.56 -6.91
C SER A 105 9.29 -6.52 -7.56
N TYR A 106 9.11 -5.36 -6.93
CA TYR A 106 8.32 -4.27 -7.50
C TYR A 106 8.96 -3.74 -8.78
N SER A 107 10.26 -3.40 -8.73
CA SER A 107 11.02 -2.89 -9.89
C SER A 107 10.96 -3.83 -11.09
N ASN A 108 11.09 -5.14 -10.85
CA ASN A 108 11.02 -6.14 -11.90
C ASN A 108 9.59 -6.30 -12.43
N SER A 109 8.59 -6.25 -11.55
CA SER A 109 7.19 -6.38 -11.97
C SER A 109 6.74 -5.24 -12.89
N LEU A 110 7.31 -4.04 -12.76
CA LEU A 110 6.99 -2.91 -13.64
C LEU A 110 7.49 -3.09 -15.07
N LEU A 111 8.45 -3.99 -15.32
CA LEU A 111 8.91 -4.25 -16.69
C LEU A 111 7.84 -4.94 -17.55
N THR A 112 6.93 -5.70 -16.92
CA THR A 112 5.88 -6.45 -17.60
C THR A 112 4.47 -5.98 -17.24
N ASN A 113 4.29 -5.42 -16.04
CA ASN A 113 3.01 -5.03 -15.45
C ASN A 113 3.06 -3.60 -14.90
N SER A 114 3.61 -2.66 -15.67
CA SER A 114 3.78 -1.26 -15.28
C SER A 114 2.49 -0.54 -14.87
N TYR A 115 1.32 -0.99 -15.34
CA TYR A 115 0.01 -0.49 -14.91
C TYR A 115 -0.21 -0.59 -13.39
N ARG A 116 0.54 -1.45 -12.70
CA ARG A 116 0.56 -1.57 -11.23
C ARG A 116 0.96 -0.27 -10.52
N VAL A 117 1.65 0.65 -11.19
CA VAL A 117 1.94 1.96 -10.59
C VAL A 117 0.66 2.71 -10.20
N ASP A 118 -0.44 2.49 -10.93
CA ASP A 118 -1.73 3.16 -10.73
C ASP A 118 -2.62 2.56 -9.66
N SER A 119 -2.12 1.57 -8.94
CA SER A 119 -2.90 0.85 -7.95
C SER A 119 -3.24 1.72 -6.74
N ASP A 120 -4.36 1.38 -6.11
CA ASP A 120 -4.87 2.05 -4.94
C ASP A 120 -4.41 1.38 -3.66
N TYR A 121 -4.08 2.18 -2.66
CA TYR A 121 -3.73 1.76 -1.32
C TYR A 121 -4.82 2.26 -0.37
N LEU A 122 -5.61 1.34 0.17
CA LEU A 122 -6.57 1.63 1.24
C LEU A 122 -5.88 1.38 2.58
N ILE A 123 -5.72 2.44 3.37
CA ILE A 123 -4.88 2.45 4.55
C ILE A 123 -5.74 2.75 5.77
N LEU A 124 -5.72 1.87 6.77
CA LEU A 124 -6.43 2.07 8.03
C LEU A 124 -5.42 2.26 9.17
N ALA A 125 -5.44 3.43 9.79
CA ALA A 125 -4.70 3.66 11.03
C ALA A 125 -5.56 3.28 12.23
N TYR A 126 -5.03 2.45 13.12
CA TYR A 126 -5.66 2.12 14.38
C TYR A 126 -4.86 2.66 15.56
N GLN A 127 -5.52 2.90 16.68
CA GLN A 127 -4.89 3.15 17.98
C GLN A 127 -5.42 2.11 18.95
N MET A 128 -4.55 1.57 19.79
CA MET A 128 -4.92 0.58 20.80
C MET A 128 -4.48 1.05 22.18
N ILE A 129 -5.44 1.18 23.09
CA ILE A 129 -5.26 1.57 24.50
C ILE A 129 -5.92 0.48 25.35
N GLY A 130 -5.11 -0.26 26.11
CA GLY A 130 -5.57 -1.52 26.71
C GLY A 130 -5.99 -2.49 25.60
N SER A 131 -7.20 -3.04 25.71
CA SER A 131 -7.82 -3.94 24.72
C SER A 131 -8.66 -3.21 23.65
N GLU A 132 -8.96 -1.93 23.85
CA GLU A 132 -9.80 -1.15 22.95
C GLU A 132 -9.00 -0.69 21.73
N ILE A 133 -9.51 -1.02 20.53
CA ILE A 133 -8.96 -0.63 19.24
C ILE A 133 -9.87 0.43 18.63
N THR A 134 -9.35 1.62 18.32
CA THR A 134 -10.07 2.69 17.63
C THR A 134 -9.49 2.91 16.24
N ILE A 135 -10.34 3.00 15.21
CA ILE A 135 -9.89 3.44 13.87
C ILE A 135 -9.71 4.96 13.89
N LYS A 136 -8.45 5.42 13.79
CA LYS A 136 -8.10 6.84 13.90
C LYS A 136 -8.33 7.59 12.61
N ASP A 137 -8.03 6.96 11.49
CA ASP A 137 -8.14 7.56 10.18
C ASP A 137 -8.10 6.47 9.09
N VAL A 138 -8.61 6.82 7.91
CA VAL A 138 -8.60 5.96 6.72
C VAL A 138 -8.19 6.82 5.54
N TRP A 139 -7.29 6.31 4.70
CA TRP A 139 -6.86 6.99 3.48
C TRP A 139 -6.97 6.09 2.26
N LEU A 140 -7.31 6.69 1.12
CA LEU A 140 -7.12 6.11 -0.19
C LEU A 140 -6.01 6.89 -0.91
N LYS A 141 -4.94 6.20 -1.30
CA LYS A 141 -3.73 6.80 -1.85
C LYS A 141 -3.12 5.99 -2.98
N LYS A 142 -2.32 6.66 -3.82
CA LYS A 142 -1.42 6.03 -4.77
C LYS A 142 -0.03 5.85 -4.15
N ILE A 143 0.77 4.92 -4.69
CA ILE A 143 2.11 4.61 -4.14
C ILE A 143 3.02 5.86 -4.06
N TRP A 144 2.94 6.76 -5.06
CA TRP A 144 3.74 7.98 -5.09
C TRP A 144 3.32 9.00 -4.02
N GLU A 145 2.07 8.97 -3.56
CA GLU A 145 1.60 9.82 -2.46
C GLU A 145 2.05 9.30 -1.09
N LEU A 146 2.52 8.05 -1.02
CA LEU A 146 3.01 7.40 0.20
C LEU A 146 4.53 7.34 0.26
N ALA A 147 5.16 7.25 -0.90
CA ALA A 147 6.61 7.27 -1.06
C ALA A 147 7.14 8.71 -1.09
N GLY A 148 8.40 8.87 -0.74
CA GLY A 148 9.09 10.15 -0.81
C GLY A 148 10.60 9.96 -0.81
N ALA A 149 11.32 11.06 -0.93
CA ALA A 149 12.78 11.05 -0.92
C ALA A 149 13.36 10.71 0.46
N SER A 150 14.65 10.39 0.50
CA SER A 150 15.41 10.21 1.73
C SER A 150 16.79 10.85 1.61
N SER A 151 17.54 10.89 2.71
CA SER A 151 18.93 11.39 2.70
C SER A 151 19.91 10.43 2.03
N THR A 152 19.61 9.12 2.01
CA THR A 152 20.54 8.09 1.53
C THR A 152 20.32 7.77 0.06
N TYR A 153 19.06 7.66 -0.35
CA TYR A 153 18.66 7.34 -1.71
C TYR A 153 17.54 8.29 -2.20
N PRO A 154 17.43 8.52 -3.51
CA PRO A 154 16.35 9.31 -4.12
C PRO A 154 14.95 8.82 -3.72
N LEU A 155 14.79 7.53 -3.46
CA LEU A 155 13.59 6.90 -2.90
C LEU A 155 13.87 6.41 -1.48
N LYS A 156 12.97 6.68 -0.55
CA LYS A 156 13.05 6.12 0.81
C LYS A 156 12.87 4.60 0.77
N VAL A 157 13.89 3.90 1.27
CA VAL A 157 13.96 2.44 1.30
C VAL A 157 14.38 1.91 2.66
N GLN A 158 14.12 0.63 2.91
CA GLN A 158 14.72 -0.12 4.00
C GLN A 158 15.99 -0.80 3.50
N GLU A 159 17.14 -0.33 3.97
CA GLU A 159 18.45 -0.92 3.68
C GLU A 159 18.99 -1.64 4.93
N LYS A 160 19.50 -2.86 4.78
CA LYS A 160 20.27 -3.56 5.82
C LYS A 160 21.51 -4.18 5.20
N LYS A 161 22.68 -3.94 5.79
CA LYS A 161 23.98 -4.47 5.31
C LYS A 161 24.19 -4.20 3.80
N LYS A 162 23.91 -2.97 3.35
CA LYS A 162 24.02 -2.55 1.93
C LYS A 162 23.10 -3.28 0.95
N VAL A 163 22.04 -3.90 1.46
CA VAL A 163 21.00 -4.55 0.65
C VAL A 163 19.70 -3.79 0.87
N ILE A 164 19.12 -3.30 -0.23
CA ILE A 164 17.78 -2.73 -0.22
C ILE A 164 16.76 -3.87 -0.20
N TYR A 165 15.86 -3.85 0.77
CA TYR A 165 14.77 -4.84 0.89
C TYR A 165 13.47 -4.26 0.35
N ASN A 166 12.99 -3.17 0.96
CA ASN A 166 11.64 -2.68 0.73
C ASN A 166 11.61 -1.20 0.42
N ILE A 167 10.61 -0.78 -0.36
CA ILE A 167 10.21 0.62 -0.49
C ILE A 167 9.41 0.99 0.76
N ARG A 168 9.78 2.11 1.41
CA ARG A 168 9.21 2.50 2.70
C ARG A 168 8.34 3.76 2.58
N PRO A 169 7.20 3.81 3.27
CA PRO A 169 6.39 5.02 3.27
C PRO A 169 7.09 6.15 4.05
N ILE A 170 6.80 7.38 3.66
CA ILE A 170 6.98 8.55 4.52
C ILE A 170 5.78 8.68 5.47
N ILE A 171 5.80 9.66 6.37
CA ILE A 171 4.64 10.01 7.18
C ILE A 171 3.85 11.07 6.39
N TRP A 172 3.11 10.65 5.37
CA TRP A 172 2.48 11.54 4.37
C TRP A 172 1.49 12.55 4.98
N PHE A 173 0.88 12.22 6.12
CA PHE A 173 -0.04 13.09 6.84
C PHE A 173 0.66 14.08 7.80
N SER A 174 1.98 14.00 7.98
CA SER A 174 2.72 14.90 8.86
C SER A 174 3.19 16.16 8.14
N LYS A 175 2.79 17.33 8.65
CA LYS A 175 3.29 18.64 8.20
C LYS A 175 4.74 18.93 8.63
N ARG A 176 5.33 18.09 9.48
CA ARG A 176 6.68 18.28 10.04
C ARG A 176 7.75 17.45 9.30
N SER A 177 7.37 16.61 8.35
CA SER A 177 8.32 15.76 7.64
C SER A 177 9.28 16.58 6.79
N LYS A 178 10.59 16.29 6.90
CA LYS A 178 11.62 16.90 6.05
C LYS A 178 11.42 16.59 4.57
N PHE A 179 10.98 15.36 4.27
CA PHE A 179 10.72 14.90 2.92
C PHE A 179 9.22 14.68 2.75
N GLY A 180 8.63 15.36 1.77
CA GLY A 180 7.24 15.22 1.38
C GLY A 180 7.03 14.04 0.44
N ALA A 181 5.75 13.73 0.16
CA ALA A 181 5.37 12.75 -0.83
C ALA A 181 5.76 13.22 -2.24
N PHE A 182 5.94 12.28 -3.16
CA PHE A 182 6.06 12.65 -4.58
C PHE A 182 4.73 13.22 -5.08
N LYS A 183 4.81 14.19 -5.99
CA LYS A 183 3.63 14.87 -6.53
C LYS A 183 2.96 14.08 -7.65
N SER A 184 3.70 13.18 -8.28
CA SER A 184 3.20 12.38 -9.39
C SER A 184 3.90 11.02 -9.49
N LYS A 185 3.31 10.13 -10.31
CA LYS A 185 3.89 8.84 -10.63
C LYS A 185 5.23 8.98 -11.37
N GLU A 186 5.40 10.02 -12.17
CA GLU A 186 6.62 10.33 -12.90
C GLU A 186 7.77 10.68 -11.94
N GLU A 187 7.52 11.53 -10.94
CA GLU A 187 8.51 11.84 -9.90
C GLU A 187 8.91 10.57 -9.12
N PHE A 188 7.94 9.73 -8.77
CA PHE A 188 8.21 8.45 -8.12
C PHE A 188 9.03 7.50 -9.00
N LEU A 189 8.68 7.34 -10.28
CA LEU A 189 9.41 6.47 -11.21
C LEU A 189 10.83 6.98 -11.49
N LYS A 190 11.02 8.30 -11.54
CA LYS A 190 12.34 8.93 -11.61
C LYS A 190 13.18 8.57 -10.38
N ALA A 191 12.65 8.80 -9.18
CA ALA A 191 13.33 8.48 -7.93
C ALA A 191 13.63 6.99 -7.79
N LEU A 192 12.71 6.12 -8.22
CA LEU A 192 12.91 4.68 -8.27
C LEU A 192 14.06 4.31 -9.22
N ASN A 193 14.07 4.84 -10.45
CA ASN A 193 15.13 4.61 -11.42
C ASN A 193 16.50 5.12 -10.93
N GLU A 194 16.56 6.32 -10.35
CA GLU A 194 17.81 6.86 -9.79
C GLU A 194 18.29 6.04 -8.60
N THR A 195 17.38 5.54 -7.76
CA THR A 195 17.74 4.63 -6.66
C THR A 195 18.31 3.32 -7.19
N ARG A 196 17.72 2.75 -8.25
CA ARG A 196 18.26 1.56 -8.92
C ARG A 196 19.63 1.81 -9.55
N TYR A 197 19.84 3.01 -10.10
CA TYR A 197 21.15 3.41 -10.62
C TYR A 197 22.20 3.52 -9.50
N GLN A 198 21.84 4.09 -8.34
CA GLN A 198 22.76 4.21 -7.21
C GLN A 198 23.02 2.89 -6.47
N TYR A 199 22.10 1.94 -6.54
CA TYR A 199 22.20 0.67 -5.83
C TYR A 199 23.12 -0.32 -6.58
N PRO A 200 24.26 -0.77 -5.99
CA PRO A 200 25.25 -1.58 -6.70
C PRO A 200 24.70 -2.86 -7.35
N LYS A 201 23.70 -3.51 -6.74
CA LYS A 201 23.12 -4.74 -7.31
C LYS A 201 22.34 -4.52 -8.60
N THR A 202 21.82 -3.31 -8.81
CA THR A 202 20.96 -3.00 -9.96
C THR A 202 21.62 -2.03 -10.93
N HIS A 203 22.74 -1.42 -10.56
CA HIS A 203 23.46 -0.41 -11.34
C HIS A 203 23.75 -0.86 -12.78
N HIS A 204 24.36 -2.04 -12.95
CA HIS A 204 24.78 -2.56 -14.26
C HIS A 204 23.58 -2.87 -15.19
N ASP A 205 22.47 -3.33 -14.62
CA ASP A 205 21.27 -3.70 -15.39
C ASP A 205 20.23 -2.57 -15.45
N ASN A 206 20.53 -1.39 -14.91
CA ASN A 206 19.59 -0.27 -14.90
C ASN A 206 19.44 0.40 -16.27
N ALA A 207 20.36 0.11 -17.20
CA ALA A 207 20.31 0.62 -18.56
C ALA A 207 18.95 0.30 -19.20
N HIS A 208 18.27 1.34 -19.70
CA HIS A 208 16.95 1.27 -20.33
C HIS A 208 15.80 0.76 -19.44
N TRP A 209 16.00 0.55 -18.12
CA TRP A 209 14.92 0.09 -17.23
C TRP A 209 13.70 1.00 -17.31
N LEU A 210 13.91 2.32 -17.13
CA LEU A 210 12.81 3.29 -17.16
C LEU A 210 12.10 3.34 -18.52
N ASN A 211 12.86 3.28 -19.62
CA ASN A 211 12.28 3.27 -20.97
C ASN A 211 11.40 2.04 -21.21
N LYS A 212 11.81 0.86 -20.71
CA LYS A 212 11.02 -0.37 -20.78
C LYS A 212 9.72 -0.23 -19.97
N VAL A 213 9.79 0.35 -18.77
CA VAL A 213 8.60 0.63 -17.94
C VAL A 213 7.64 1.59 -18.64
N ILE A 214 8.13 2.72 -19.18
CA ILE A 214 7.31 3.70 -19.91
C ILE A 214 6.64 3.07 -21.13
N LYS A 215 7.39 2.28 -21.92
CA LYS A 215 6.86 1.58 -23.09
C LYS A 215 5.77 0.60 -22.70
N ASN A 216 6.04 -0.27 -21.71
CA ASN A 216 5.07 -1.24 -21.21
C ASN A 216 3.81 -0.55 -20.65
N TYR A 217 3.96 0.64 -20.05
CA TYR A 217 2.84 1.39 -19.49
C TYR A 217 1.93 1.93 -20.58
N LYS A 218 2.50 2.49 -21.64
CA LYS A 218 1.75 2.94 -22.82
C LYS A 218 1.04 1.79 -23.51
N GLU A 219 1.69 0.64 -23.66
CA GLU A 219 1.08 -0.56 -24.24
C GLU A 219 -0.13 -1.05 -23.45
N HIS A 220 -0.10 -0.93 -22.12
CA HIS A 220 -1.17 -1.43 -21.25
C HIS A 220 -2.30 -0.43 -21.01
N THR A 221 -1.99 0.86 -20.92
CA THR A 221 -2.95 1.90 -20.50
C THR A 221 -3.35 2.84 -21.62
N GLY A 222 -2.63 2.82 -22.75
CA GLY A 222 -2.74 3.83 -23.82
C GLY A 222 -2.15 5.20 -23.45
N SER A 223 -1.79 5.43 -22.19
CA SER A 223 -1.28 6.71 -21.68
C SER A 223 0.25 6.76 -21.75
N SER A 224 0.80 7.91 -22.13
CA SER A 224 2.26 8.10 -22.19
C SER A 224 2.75 8.79 -20.92
N LEU A 225 3.84 8.28 -20.34
CA LEU A 225 4.55 8.92 -19.23
C LEU A 225 5.66 9.80 -19.80
N VAL A 226 5.75 11.05 -19.32
CA VAL A 226 6.82 11.98 -19.69
C VAL A 226 7.65 12.25 -18.44
N ILE A 227 8.83 11.64 -18.38
CA ILE A 227 9.74 11.75 -17.24
C ILE A 227 10.94 12.59 -17.67
N ASN A 228 11.04 13.80 -17.12
CA ASN A 228 12.15 14.74 -17.34
C ASN A 228 13.25 14.55 -16.29
#